data_AF-A0A6C0ERF3-F1
#
_entry.id   AF-A0A6C0ERF3-F1
#
_cell.length_a   1.000
_cell.length_b   1.000
_cell.length_c   1.000
_cell.angle_alpha   90.00
_cell.angle_beta   90.00
_cell.angle_gamma   90.00
#
_symmetry.space_group_name_H-M   'P 1'
#
loop_
_entity.id
_entity.type
_entity.pdbx_description
1 polymer ?
#
loop_
_entity_poly.entity_id
_entity_poly.type
_entity_poly.pdbx_seq_one_letter_code
_entity_poly.pdbx_strand_id
1 'polypeptide(L)'
;MDYHSMNLAELKLEAKNHTPRIKQYYIKSRLELIKLLSMKEFPIEMVIAKKTIADLRKEAQERKLPNIWKLRRSELVELLYPSTEQNNQNNDGGKEHNNPEKSEGDQIRIHVLKNTE
;
A
#
# COMPACT_ATOMS: atom_id res chain seq x y z
N MET A 1 21.74 -4.81 -11.81
CA MET A 1 22.01 -4.71 -10.36
C MET A 1 22.21 -6.13 -9.84
N ASP A 2 23.21 -6.35 -9.00
CA ASP A 2 23.37 -7.63 -8.31
C ASP A 2 22.71 -7.58 -6.94
N TYR A 3 21.47 -8.08 -6.87
CA TYR A 3 20.71 -8.13 -5.62
C TYR A 3 21.19 -9.24 -4.67
N HIS A 4 21.96 -10.22 -5.16
CA HIS A 4 22.44 -11.34 -4.33
C HIS A 4 23.57 -10.92 -3.39
N SER A 5 24.28 -9.83 -3.69
CA SER A 5 25.34 -9.27 -2.86
C SER A 5 24.84 -8.25 -1.81
N MET A 6 23.60 -7.77 -1.94
CA MET A 6 23.02 -6.79 -1.02
C MET A 6 22.56 -7.40 0.30
N ASN A 7 22.68 -6.63 1.38
CA ASN A 7 22.10 -6.97 2.68
C ASN A 7 20.58 -6.70 2.71
N LEU A 8 19.89 -7.15 3.76
CA LEU A 8 18.43 -7.02 3.86
C LEU A 8 17.96 -5.56 3.89
N ALA A 9 18.71 -4.65 4.51
CA ALA A 9 18.35 -3.24 4.59
C ALA A 9 18.45 -2.56 3.22
N GLU A 10 19.50 -2.86 2.46
CA GLU A 10 19.68 -2.41 1.08
C GLU A 10 18.56 -2.91 0.17
N LEU A 11 18.22 -4.21 0.27
CA LEU A 11 17.12 -4.80 -0.50
C LEU A 11 15.77 -4.15 -0.17
N LYS A 12 15.52 -3.81 1.10
CA LYS A 12 14.29 -3.10 1.50
C LYS A 12 14.27 -1.67 0.96
N LEU A 13 15.41 -0.98 0.96
CA LEU A 13 15.52 0.37 0.39
C LEU A 13 15.28 0.35 -1.11
N GLU A 14 15.88 -0.60 -1.81
CA GLU A 14 15.68 -0.78 -3.26
C GLU A 14 14.22 -1.11 -3.56
N ALA A 15 13.61 -2.04 -2.82
CA ALA A 15 12.21 -2.38 -2.97
C ALA A 15 11.23 -1.22 -2.67
N LYS A 16 11.61 -0.30 -1.77
CA LYS A 16 10.86 0.93 -1.48
C LYS A 16 10.87 1.89 -2.67
N ASN A 17 11.99 1.99 -3.37
CA ASN A 17 12.22 2.92 -4.47
C ASN A 17 11.86 2.33 -5.85
N HIS A 18 11.66 1.02 -5.93
CA HIS A 18 11.30 0.31 -7.16
C HIS A 18 10.02 0.87 -7.82
N THR A 19 10.04 0.94 -9.15
CA THR A 19 8.87 1.30 -9.96
C THR A 19 8.59 0.17 -10.96
N PRO A 20 7.43 -0.49 -10.88
CA PRO A 20 6.28 -0.25 -9.99
C PRO A 20 6.55 -0.56 -8.50
N ARG A 21 5.90 0.18 -7.59
CA ARG A 21 6.10 0.03 -6.13
C ARG A 21 5.75 -1.37 -5.62
N ILE A 22 6.64 -1.96 -4.82
CA ILE A 22 6.40 -3.25 -4.14
C ILE A 22 5.58 -3.02 -2.86
N LYS A 23 4.40 -3.66 -2.69
CA LYS A 23 3.66 -3.63 -1.41
C LYS A 23 4.36 -4.48 -0.37
N GLN A 24 4.27 -4.05 0.89
CA GLN A 24 4.65 -4.85 2.07
C GLN A 24 6.11 -5.36 2.02
N TYR A 25 7.00 -4.66 1.30
CA TYR A 25 8.41 -5.06 1.18
C TYR A 25 9.10 -5.20 2.55
N TYR A 26 8.66 -4.44 3.57
CA TYR A 26 9.26 -4.44 4.90
C TYR A 26 9.05 -5.75 5.68
N ILE A 27 8.00 -6.53 5.36
CA ILE A 27 7.73 -7.86 5.95
C ILE A 27 8.27 -9.01 5.11
N LYS A 28 8.77 -8.75 3.89
CA LYS A 28 9.29 -9.79 3.00
C LYS A 28 10.67 -10.25 3.44
N SER A 29 10.92 -11.55 3.29
CA SER A 29 12.24 -12.16 3.50
C SER A 29 13.25 -11.69 2.45
N ARG A 30 14.54 -11.90 2.74
CA ARG A 30 15.64 -11.58 1.81
C ARG A 30 15.45 -12.27 0.45
N LEU A 31 15.12 -13.55 0.46
CA LEU A 31 14.92 -14.35 -0.77
C LEU A 31 13.74 -13.83 -1.58
N GLU A 32 12.62 -13.48 -0.93
CA GLU A 32 11.47 -12.90 -1.62
C GLU A 32 11.79 -11.54 -2.24
N LEU A 33 12.53 -10.69 -1.54
CA LEU A 33 12.95 -9.39 -2.06
C LEU A 33 13.86 -9.53 -3.27
N ILE A 34 14.86 -10.41 -3.22
CA ILE A 34 15.73 -10.71 -4.36
C ILE A 34 14.87 -11.23 -5.53
N LYS A 35 13.99 -12.20 -5.29
CA LYS A 35 13.13 -12.75 -6.33
C LYS A 35 12.30 -11.66 -7.00
N LEU A 36 11.67 -10.78 -6.22
CA LEU A 36 10.85 -9.68 -6.74
C LEU A 36 11.69 -8.65 -7.50
N LEU A 37 12.79 -8.18 -6.93
CA LEU A 37 13.66 -7.17 -7.56
C LEU A 37 14.32 -7.69 -8.83
N SER A 38 14.57 -8.99 -8.92
CA SER A 38 15.10 -9.64 -10.12
C SER A 38 14.05 -9.89 -11.22
N MET A 39 12.76 -9.62 -10.98
CA MET A 39 11.74 -9.79 -12.02
C MET A 39 11.86 -8.70 -13.08
N LYS A 40 11.89 -9.10 -14.36
CA LYS A 40 11.85 -8.15 -15.48
C LYS A 40 10.52 -7.37 -15.54
N GLU A 41 9.42 -8.07 -15.27
CA GLU A 41 8.07 -7.51 -15.22
C GLU A 41 7.33 -8.10 -14.03
N PHE A 42 6.54 -7.27 -13.34
CA PHE A 42 5.72 -7.76 -12.25
C PHE A 42 4.46 -8.46 -12.76
N PRO A 43 3.96 -9.47 -12.02
CA PRO A 43 2.65 -10.05 -12.29
C PRO A 43 1.58 -8.97 -12.40
N ILE A 44 0.68 -9.11 -13.36
CA ILE A 44 -0.36 -8.13 -13.64
C ILE A 44 -1.22 -7.83 -12.41
N GLU A 45 -1.45 -8.82 -11.55
CA GLU A 45 -2.14 -8.69 -10.27
C GLU A 45 -1.48 -7.66 -9.35
N MET A 46 -0.14 -7.68 -9.27
CA MET A 46 0.62 -6.71 -8.46
C MET A 46 0.52 -5.30 -9.03
N VAL A 47 0.45 -5.18 -10.36
CA VAL A 47 0.28 -3.89 -11.05
C VAL A 47 -1.13 -3.35 -10.84
N ILE A 48 -2.16 -4.18 -11.02
CA ILE A 48 -3.58 -3.82 -10.82
C ILE A 48 -3.83 -3.39 -9.37
N ALA A 49 -3.26 -4.09 -8.39
CA ALA A 49 -3.38 -3.78 -6.97
C ALA A 49 -2.81 -2.39 -6.58
N LYS A 50 -2.06 -1.74 -7.48
CA LYS A 50 -1.52 -0.39 -7.30
C LYS A 50 -2.26 0.69 -8.07
N LYS A 51 -2.94 0.35 -9.17
CA LYS A 51 -3.76 1.30 -9.92
C LYS A 51 -4.87 1.80 -9.01
N THR A 52 -5.08 3.12 -8.95
CA THR A 52 -6.24 3.71 -8.28
C THR A 52 -7.49 3.58 -9.17
N ILE A 53 -8.66 3.92 -8.65
CA ILE A 53 -9.87 4.02 -9.50
C ILE A 53 -9.69 5.06 -10.61
N ALA A 54 -8.92 6.13 -10.37
CA ALA A 54 -8.62 7.14 -11.38
C ALA A 54 -7.72 6.58 -12.50
N ASP A 55 -6.69 5.80 -12.15
CA ASP A 55 -5.82 5.14 -13.14
C ASP A 55 -6.60 4.14 -14.00
N LEU A 56 -7.48 3.35 -13.36
CA LEU A 56 -8.35 2.40 -14.07
C LEU A 56 -9.33 3.14 -15.00
N ARG A 57 -9.92 4.25 -14.56
CA ARG A 57 -10.78 5.07 -15.41
C ARG A 57 -10.02 5.68 -16.57
N LYS A 58 -8.83 6.22 -16.34
CA LYS A 58 -7.97 6.78 -17.39
C LYS A 58 -7.66 5.73 -18.45
N GLU A 59 -7.27 4.54 -18.02
CA GLU A 59 -7.00 3.43 -18.94
C GLU A 59 -8.26 3.01 -19.71
N ALA A 60 -9.43 2.98 -19.06
CA ALA A 60 -10.69 2.70 -19.73
C ALA A 60 -11.07 3.79 -20.76
N GLN A 61 -10.73 5.07 -20.50
CA GLN A 61 -10.89 6.16 -21.48
C GLN A 61 -9.94 5.99 -22.67
N GLU A 62 -8.68 5.65 -22.41
CA GLU A 62 -7.69 5.38 -23.46
C GLU A 62 -8.14 4.23 -24.37
N ARG A 63 -8.84 3.24 -23.81
CA ARG A 63 -9.49 2.13 -24.54
C ARG A 63 -10.88 2.49 -25.12
N LYS A 64 -11.32 3.74 -25.00
CA LYS A 64 -12.62 4.26 -25.50
C LYS A 64 -13.85 3.50 -24.98
N LEU A 65 -13.79 3.01 -23.74
CA LEU A 65 -14.90 2.30 -23.10
C LEU A 65 -15.98 3.29 -22.60
N PRO A 66 -17.28 3.05 -22.89
CA PRO A 66 -18.37 3.92 -22.44
C PRO A 66 -18.71 3.71 -20.96
N ASN A 67 -19.42 4.68 -20.36
CA ASN A 67 -20.06 4.57 -19.04
C ASN A 67 -19.15 4.25 -17.82
N ILE A 68 -17.84 4.42 -17.95
CA ILE A 68 -16.84 4.06 -16.93
C ILE A 68 -16.98 4.79 -15.58
N TRP A 69 -17.66 5.94 -15.55
CA TRP A 69 -17.82 6.75 -14.34
C TRP A 69 -18.77 6.14 -13.32
N LYS A 70 -19.70 5.30 -13.79
CA LYS A 70 -20.66 4.58 -12.94
C LYS A 70 -20.07 3.28 -12.38
N LEU A 71 -18.97 2.80 -12.95
CA LEU A 71 -18.35 1.55 -12.55
C LEU A 71 -17.52 1.72 -11.27
N ARG A 72 -17.64 0.73 -10.39
CA ARG A 72 -16.77 0.53 -9.22
C ARG A 72 -15.42 -0.02 -9.66
N ARG A 73 -14.47 -0.02 -8.73
CA ARG A 73 -13.11 -0.52 -8.97
C ARG A 73 -13.11 -1.96 -9.48
N SER A 74 -13.87 -2.86 -8.85
CA SER A 74 -13.93 -4.27 -9.23
C SER A 74 -14.43 -4.45 -10.67
N GLU A 75 -15.52 -3.78 -11.02
CA GLU A 75 -16.10 -3.81 -12.37
C GLU A 75 -15.13 -3.23 -13.41
N LEU A 76 -14.39 -2.17 -13.07
CA LEU A 76 -13.35 -1.63 -13.95
C LEU A 76 -12.19 -2.62 -14.15
N VAL A 77 -11.77 -3.34 -13.10
CA VAL A 77 -10.72 -4.35 -13.20
C VAL A 77 -11.18 -5.53 -14.05
N GLU A 78 -12.40 -6.03 -13.83
CA GLU A 78 -12.99 -7.11 -14.63
C GLU A 78 -13.07 -6.72 -16.11
N LEU A 79 -13.54 -5.50 -16.40
CA LEU A 79 -13.65 -4.99 -17.77
C LEU A 79 -12.28 -4.80 -18.45
N LEU A 80 -11.26 -4.35 -17.72
CA LEU A 80 -9.92 -4.07 -18.26
C LEU A 80 -9.01 -5.30 -18.30
N TYR A 81 -9.23 -6.27 -17.39
CA TYR A 81 -8.37 -7.41 -17.09
C TYR A 81 -9.19 -8.69 -16.76
N PRO A 82 -10.00 -9.20 -17.70
CA PRO A 82 -10.95 -10.29 -17.45
C PRO A 82 -10.31 -11.63 -17.03
N SER A 83 -9.00 -11.79 -17.21
CA SER A 83 -8.29 -13.04 -16.88
C SER A 83 -7.73 -13.09 -15.45
N THR A 84 -8.02 -12.08 -14.61
CA THR A 84 -7.42 -11.92 -13.26
C THR A 84 -8.36 -12.22 -12.09
N GLU A 85 -9.54 -12.79 -12.36
CA GLU A 85 -10.67 -12.84 -11.41
C GLU A 85 -10.48 -13.62 -10.10
N GLN A 86 -9.38 -14.33 -9.87
CA GLN A 86 -9.37 -15.28 -8.76
C GLN A 86 -8.98 -14.75 -7.36
N ASN A 87 -8.69 -13.46 -7.13
CA ASN A 87 -8.19 -13.05 -5.78
C ASN A 87 -8.39 -11.60 -5.29
N ASN A 88 -9.43 -10.87 -5.70
CA ASN A 88 -9.70 -9.54 -5.12
C ASN A 88 -10.60 -9.62 -3.86
N GLN A 89 -10.06 -10.13 -2.75
CA GLN A 89 -10.60 -9.79 -1.43
C GLN A 89 -10.20 -8.36 -1.09
N ASN A 90 -11.19 -7.47 -1.17
CA ASN A 90 -11.09 -6.06 -0.82
C ASN A 90 -10.80 -5.90 0.68
N ASN A 91 -9.53 -5.75 1.06
CA ASN A 91 -9.15 -5.19 2.35
C ASN A 91 -9.21 -3.65 2.27
N ASP A 92 -10.39 -3.11 2.00
CA ASP A 92 -10.70 -1.70 2.26
C ASP A 92 -11.18 -1.59 3.72
N GLY A 93 -10.29 -1.96 4.64
CA GLY A 93 -10.42 -1.67 6.04
C GLY A 93 -9.88 -0.27 6.28
N GLY A 94 -10.66 0.74 5.90
CA GLY A 94 -10.45 2.10 6.38
C GLY A 94 -10.54 2.07 7.91
N LYS A 95 -9.39 1.91 8.58
CA LYS A 95 -9.30 2.17 10.00
C LYS A 95 -9.55 3.66 10.17
N GLU A 96 -10.72 4.00 10.71
CA GLU A 96 -11.01 5.31 11.27
C GLU A 96 -9.83 5.70 12.18
N HIS A 97 -9.06 6.69 11.77
CA HIS A 97 -8.16 7.37 12.67
C HIS A 97 -9.04 8.21 13.58
N ASN A 98 -9.38 7.69 14.76
CA ASN A 98 -9.91 8.52 15.83
C ASN A 98 -8.88 9.60 16.14
N ASN A 99 -9.24 10.82 15.74
CA ASN A 99 -8.54 12.06 16.00
C ASN A 99 -8.38 12.20 17.52
N PRO A 100 -7.17 12.36 18.10
CA PRO A 100 -7.09 12.84 19.47
C PRO A 100 -7.48 14.32 19.46
N GLU A 101 -8.63 14.64 20.04
CA GLU A 101 -9.03 16.01 20.36
C GLU A 101 -7.89 16.69 21.12
N LYS A 102 -7.48 17.85 20.59
CA LYS A 102 -6.70 18.82 21.35
C LYS A 102 -7.54 19.26 22.55
N SER A 103 -7.02 19.08 23.76
CA SER A 103 -7.36 19.98 24.86
C SER A 103 -6.07 20.60 25.36
N GLU A 104 -5.93 21.89 25.08
CA GLU A 104 -4.97 22.78 25.72
C GLU A 104 -5.35 22.98 27.19
N GLY A 105 -4.34 23.24 28.03
CA GLY A 105 -4.48 24.19 29.14
C GLY A 105 -4.71 23.63 30.54
N ASP A 106 -3.73 23.91 31.41
CA ASP A 106 -3.91 24.36 32.80
C ASP A 106 -4.37 23.36 33.87
N GLN A 107 -3.42 22.80 34.63
CA GLN A 107 -2.97 23.46 35.88
C GLN A 107 -1.95 22.63 36.68
N ILE A 108 -0.93 23.35 37.13
CA ILE A 108 0.06 22.98 38.13
C ILE A 108 -0.64 22.61 39.45
N ARG A 109 -0.33 21.45 40.03
CA ARG A 109 -0.36 21.31 41.49
C ARG A 109 0.68 20.30 41.97
N ILE A 110 1.82 20.83 42.38
CA ILE A 110 2.73 20.17 43.31
C ILE A 110 1.91 19.84 44.57
N HIS A 111 1.87 18.57 44.96
CA HIS A 111 1.58 18.16 46.33
C HIS A 111 2.76 17.38 46.87
N VAL A 112 3.63 18.14 47.55
CA VAL A 112 4.49 17.64 48.62
C VAL A 112 3.59 17.00 49.66
N LEU A 113 3.74 15.70 49.90
CA LEU A 113 3.34 15.09 51.16
C LEU A 113 4.60 14.70 51.91
N LYS A 114 4.94 15.56 52.88
CA LYS A 114 5.70 15.20 54.07
C LYS A 114 4.82 14.34 54.97
N ASN A 115 5.51 13.69 55.92
CA ASN A 115 5.04 13.15 57.22
C ASN A 115 4.91 11.62 57.20
N THR A 116 5.94 10.93 57.68
CA THR A 116 6.19 10.48 59.07
C THR A 116 5.49 9.17 59.36
N GLU A 117 6.27 8.10 59.49
CA GLU A 117 6.38 7.30 60.72
C GLU A 117 7.85 6.91 60.92
#